data_AF-A0A9Q8YHK0-F1
#
_entry.id   AF-A0A9Q8YHK0-F1
#
_cell.length_a   1.000
_cell.length_b   1.000
_cell.length_c   1.000
_cell.angle_alpha   90.00
_cell.angle_beta   90.00
_cell.angle_gamma   90.00
#
_symmetry.space_group_name_H-M   'P 1'
#
loop_
_entity.id
_entity.type
_entity.pdbx_description
1 polymer ?
#
loop_
_entity_poly.entity_id
_entity_poly.type
_entity_poly.pdbx_seq_one_letter_code
_entity_poly.pdbx_strand_id
1 'polypeptide(L)'
;MPVFAECAILPPMNTMNISLPDSLKSFVDEQVARRGYGTSSESIRELIRRDQDWLNLRRLLLDGASSAQADPTDAGYFADLRDRVRGRSAK
;
A
#
# COMPACT_ATOMS: atom_id res chain seq x y z
N MET A 1 -11.66 -0.63 -42.38
CA MET A 1 -10.43 -1.10 -41.72
C MET A 1 -9.25 -0.52 -42.48
N PRO A 2 -8.19 0.03 -41.84
CA PRO A 2 -7.76 -0.03 -40.41
C PRO A 2 -7.88 1.37 -39.72
N VAL A 3 -8.04 1.61 -38.41
CA VAL A 3 -7.44 1.11 -37.15
C VAL A 3 -5.92 1.22 -37.10
N PHE A 4 -5.38 2.40 -36.78
CA PHE A 4 -4.00 2.56 -36.35
C PHE A 4 -3.89 3.57 -35.18
N ALA A 5 -3.39 3.04 -34.06
CA ALA A 5 -2.80 3.73 -32.92
C ALA A 5 -3.73 4.64 -32.08
N GLU A 6 -4.60 4.00 -31.30
CA GLU A 6 -4.97 4.54 -30.00
C GLU A 6 -3.71 4.50 -29.11
N CYS A 7 -2.96 5.60 -29.13
CA CYS A 7 -1.83 5.80 -28.23
C CYS A 7 -2.41 5.83 -26.83
N ALA A 8 -2.37 4.69 -26.15
CA ALA A 8 -2.74 4.57 -24.75
C ALA A 8 -1.93 5.63 -23.98
N ILE A 9 -2.59 6.72 -23.61
CA ILE A 9 -2.04 7.76 -22.76
C ILE A 9 -1.85 7.09 -21.40
N LEU A 10 -0.68 6.49 -21.19
CA LEU A 10 -0.20 6.19 -19.85
C LEU A 10 -0.31 7.51 -19.07
N PRO A 11 -1.00 7.54 -17.92
CA PRO A 11 -1.22 8.78 -17.19
C PRO A 11 0.12 9.48 -17.02
N PRO A 12 0.23 10.78 -17.35
CA PRO A 12 1.49 11.48 -17.27
C PRO A 12 2.04 11.32 -15.86
N MET A 13 3.28 10.84 -15.75
CA MET A 13 3.97 10.83 -14.47
C MET A 13 4.07 12.27 -13.98
N ASN A 14 3.29 12.64 -12.97
CA ASN A 14 3.47 13.93 -12.31
C ASN A 14 4.87 13.95 -11.68
N THR A 15 5.73 14.81 -12.20
CA THR A 15 7.10 15.00 -11.72
C THR A 15 7.10 15.94 -10.53
N MET A 16 7.73 15.52 -9.43
CA MET A 16 7.93 16.35 -8.24
C MET A 16 9.43 16.49 -8.02
N ASN A 17 9.95 17.72 -8.15
CA ASN A 17 11.36 18.02 -7.91
C ASN A 17 11.58 18.22 -6.40
N ILE A 18 12.56 17.51 -5.85
CA ILE A 18 12.89 17.55 -4.42
C ILE A 18 14.39 17.74 -4.28
N SER A 19 14.80 18.75 -3.54
CA SER A 19 16.21 18.94 -3.17
C SER A 19 16.51 18.12 -1.93
N LEU A 20 17.52 17.26 -2.01
CA LEU A 20 17.98 16.42 -0.91
C LEU A 20 19.42 16.82 -0.53
N PRO A 21 19.77 16.88 0.77
CA PRO A 21 21.15 16.93 1.22
C PRO A 21 21.97 15.74 0.67
N ASP A 22 23.28 15.95 0.50
CA ASP A 22 24.18 14.95 -0.10
C ASP A 22 24.17 13.59 0.63
N SER A 23 23.96 13.61 1.96
CA SER A 23 23.82 12.40 2.76
C SER A 23 22.58 11.57 2.37
N LEU A 24 21.44 12.23 2.16
CA LEU A 24 20.20 11.57 1.75
C LEU A 24 20.25 11.12 0.29
N LYS A 25 20.90 11.90 -0.59
CA LYS A 25 21.14 11.49 -1.97
C LYS A 25 21.96 10.18 -2.02
N SER A 26 23.07 10.13 -1.28
CA SER A 26 23.94 8.95 -1.23
C SER A 26 23.21 7.72 -0.72
N PHE A 27 22.35 7.87 0.30
CA PHE A 27 21.51 6.79 0.80
C PHE A 27 20.52 6.29 -0.26
N VAL A 28 19.85 7.20 -0.98
CA VAL A 28 18.92 6.80 -2.06
C VAL A 28 19.67 6.09 -3.18
N ASP A 29 20.87 6.55 -3.55
CA ASP A 29 21.68 5.94 -4.60
C ASP A 29 22.12 4.51 -4.22
N GLU A 30 22.47 4.25 -2.94
CA GLU A 30 22.74 2.89 -2.44
C GLU A 30 21.49 2.00 -2.53
N GLN A 31 20.32 2.54 -2.21
CA GLN A 31 19.05 1.80 -2.26
C GLN A 31 18.65 1.44 -3.69
N VAL A 32 18.91 2.34 -4.63
CA VAL A 32 18.74 2.09 -6.08
C VAL A 32 19.64 0.92 -6.51
N ALA A 33 20.92 0.95 -6.14
CA ALA A 33 21.87 -0.11 -6.48
C ALA A 33 21.52 -1.47 -5.83
N ARG A 34 21.04 -1.48 -4.58
CA ARG A 34 20.76 -2.72 -3.83
C ARG A 34 19.41 -3.34 -4.15
N ARG A 35 18.38 -2.52 -4.42
CA ARG A 35 17.00 -2.99 -4.63
C ARG A 35 16.61 -3.06 -6.11
N GLY A 36 17.52 -2.68 -7.01
CA GLY A 36 17.30 -2.75 -8.45
C GLY A 36 16.31 -1.70 -8.96
N TYR A 37 16.12 -0.59 -8.25
CA TYR A 37 15.33 0.52 -8.78
C TYR A 37 16.07 1.15 -9.96
N GLY A 38 15.34 1.59 -10.98
CA GLY A 38 15.93 2.24 -12.16
C GLY A 38 16.29 3.70 -11.93
N THR A 39 15.69 4.36 -10.93
CA THR A 39 15.92 5.78 -10.64
C THR A 39 15.72 6.12 -9.16
N SER A 40 16.34 7.20 -8.68
CA SER A 40 16.12 7.74 -7.33
C SER A 40 14.64 8.08 -7.08
N SER A 41 13.93 8.61 -8.10
CA SER A 41 12.50 8.90 -8.00
C SER A 41 11.63 7.65 -7.77
N GLU A 42 12.03 6.50 -8.31
CA GLU A 42 11.34 5.24 -8.08
C GLU A 42 11.52 4.75 -6.64
N SER A 43 12.76 4.78 -6.13
CA SER A 43 13.04 4.46 -4.73
C SER A 43 12.26 5.37 -3.77
N ILE A 44 12.12 6.66 -4.09
CA ILE A 44 11.38 7.61 -3.26
C ILE A 44 9.87 7.35 -3.32
N ARG A 45 9.30 7.04 -4.51
CA ARG A 45 7.87 6.70 -4.62
C ARG A 45 7.52 5.48 -3.77
N GLU A 46 8.38 4.47 -3.78
CA GLU A 46 8.15 3.27 -2.97
C GLU A 46 8.28 3.56 -1.47
N LEU A 47 9.22 4.43 -1.08
CA LEU A 47 9.32 4.89 0.30
C LEU A 47 8.03 5.60 0.77
N ILE A 48 7.44 6.44 -0.07
CA ILE A 48 6.20 7.15 0.24
C ILE A 48 5.02 6.17 0.35
N ARG A 49 4.92 5.17 -0.54
CA ARG A 49 3.86 4.14 -0.44
C ARG A 49 3.96 3.38 0.87
N ARG A 50 5.17 2.97 1.24
CA ARG A 50 5.40 2.32 2.52
C ARG A 50 5.00 3.22 3.68
N ASP A 51 5.38 4.50 3.67
CA ASP A 51 4.97 5.44 4.72
C ASP A 51 3.45 5.56 4.84
N GLN A 52 2.74 5.63 3.70
CA GLN A 52 1.27 5.63 3.68
C GLN A 52 0.67 4.36 4.29
N ASP A 53 1.22 3.18 3.99
CA ASP A 53 0.77 1.92 4.57
C ASP A 53 0.96 1.89 6.09
N TRP A 54 2.10 2.38 6.57
CA TRP A 54 2.40 2.49 8.00
C TRP A 54 1.43 3.44 8.71
N LEU A 55 1.13 4.59 8.11
CA LEU A 55 0.14 5.53 8.65
C LEU A 55 -1.26 4.91 8.67
N ASN A 56 -1.65 4.18 7.63
CA ASN A 56 -2.96 3.51 7.58
C ASN A 56 -3.04 2.40 8.64
N LEU A 57 -2.00 1.57 8.79
CA LEU A 57 -1.95 0.55 9.82
C LEU A 57 -2.06 1.17 11.21
N ARG A 58 -1.31 2.24 11.49
CA ARG A 58 -1.38 2.97 12.76
C ARG A 58 -2.79 3.47 13.02
N ARG A 59 -3.45 4.04 12.01
CA ARG A 59 -4.83 4.52 12.12
C ARG A 59 -5.77 3.36 12.48
N LEU A 60 -5.68 2.23 11.79
CA LEU A 60 -6.50 1.05 12.08
C LEU A 60 -6.28 0.49 13.50
N LEU A 61 -5.04 0.51 13.98
CA LEU A 61 -4.74 0.08 15.35
C LEU A 61 -5.34 1.02 16.40
N LEU A 62 -5.29 2.33 16.16
CA LEU A 62 -5.91 3.33 17.04
C LEU A 62 -7.43 3.24 17.03
N ASP A 63 -8.02 3.05 15.85
CA ASP A 63 -9.47 2.83 15.70
C ASP A 63 -9.89 1.55 16.44
N GLY A 64 -9.12 0.46 16.29
CA GLY A 64 -9.36 -0.81 16.99
C GLY A 64 -9.21 -0.68 18.50
N ALA A 65 -8.18 0.01 18.98
CA ALA A 65 -7.97 0.26 20.42
C ALA A 65 -9.06 1.16 21.03
N SER A 66 -9.66 2.04 20.22
CA SER A 66 -10.76 2.92 20.63
C SER A 66 -12.13 2.26 20.48
N SER A 67 -12.20 1.07 19.87
CA SER A 67 -13.45 0.32 19.69
C SER A 67 -13.90 -0.31 21.01
N ALA A 68 -15.20 -0.63 21.10
CA ALA A 68 -15.73 -1.33 22.25
C ALA A 68 -15.04 -2.69 22.41
N GLN A 69 -14.79 -3.09 23.66
CA GLN A 69 -14.16 -4.36 23.95
C GLN A 69 -15.00 -5.51 23.37
N ALA A 70 -14.38 -6.32 22.51
CA ALA A 70 -15.04 -7.45 21.91
C ALA A 70 -15.21 -8.58 22.95
N ASP A 71 -16.27 -9.36 22.79
CA ASP A 71 -16.47 -10.59 23.54
C ASP A 71 -15.32 -11.59 23.27
N PRO A 72 -15.08 -12.55 24.17
CA PRO A 72 -14.05 -13.57 24.00
C PRO A 72 -14.17 -14.27 22.64
N THR A 73 -13.09 -14.21 21.86
CA THR A 73 -13.02 -14.86 20.55
C THR A 73 -12.72 -16.35 20.75
N ASP A 74 -13.76 -17.15 20.97
CA ASP A 74 -13.65 -18.59 21.21
C ASP A 74 -13.93 -19.46 19.97
N ALA A 75 -13.89 -20.78 20.15
CA ALA A 75 -14.15 -21.71 19.05
C ALA A 75 -15.58 -21.63 18.51
N GLY A 76 -16.56 -21.27 19.36
CA GLY A 76 -17.97 -21.08 19.00
C GLY A 76 -18.15 -19.85 18.13
N TYR A 77 -17.52 -18.73 18.50
CA TYR A 77 -17.48 -17.50 17.70
C TYR A 77 -17.01 -17.77 16.27
N PHE A 78 -15.91 -18.53 16.09
CA PHE A 78 -15.42 -18.86 14.75
C PHE A 78 -16.30 -19.87 14.00
N ALA A 79 -17.00 -20.77 14.69
CA ALA A 79 -17.96 -21.68 14.07
C ALA A 79 -19.15 -20.90 13.50
N ASP A 80 -19.75 -20.03 14.31
CA ASP A 80 -20.86 -19.17 13.93
C ASP A 80 -20.47 -18.22 12.79
N LEU A 81 -19.25 -17.67 12.83
CA LEU A 81 -18.73 -16.80 11.78
C LEU A 81 -18.62 -17.54 10.44
N ARG A 82 -18.11 -18.78 10.43
CA ARG A 82 -17.99 -19.59 9.21
C ARG A 82 -19.36 -19.97 8.65
N ASP A 83 -20.31 -20.34 9.51
CA ASP A 83 -21.66 -20.70 9.08
C ASP A 83 -22.39 -19.48 8.49
N ARG A 84 -22.21 -18.29 9.08
CA ARG A 84 -22.72 -17.03 8.51
C ARG A 84 -22.13 -16.70 7.14
N VAL A 85 -20.82 -16.88 6.94
CA VAL A 85 -20.17 -16.61 5.64
C VAL A 85 -20.67 -17.60 4.59
N ARG A 86 -20.75 -18.90 4.93
CA ARG A 86 -21.24 -19.95 4.03
C ARG A 86 -22.71 -19.75 3.66
N GLY A 87 -23.55 -19.36 4.61
CA GLY A 87 -24.95 -19.01 4.35
C GLY A 87 -25.14 -17.79 3.45
N ARG A 88 -24.17 -16.86 3.43
CA ARG A 88 -24.17 -15.69 2.54
C ARG A 88 -23.77 -15.99 1.09
N SER A 89 -22.93 -17.00 0.86
CA SER A 89 -22.55 -17.45 -0.50
C SER A 89 -23.59 -18.36 -1.15
N ALA A 90 -24.59 -18.83 -0.40
CA ALA A 90 -25.67 -19.68 -0.92
C ALA A 90 -26.89 -18.89 -1.45
N LYS A 91 -26.76 -17.57 -1.60
CA LYS A 91 -27.76 -16.66 -2.17
C LYS A 91 -27.11 -15.79 -3.23
#